data_AF-A0A934L0F3-F1
#
_entry.id   AF-A0A934L0F3-F1
#
_cell.length_a   1.000
_cell.length_b   1.000
_cell.length_c   1.000
_cell.angle_alpha   90.00
_cell.angle_beta   90.00
_cell.angle_gamma   90.00
#
_symmetry.space_group_name_H-M   'P 1'
#
loop_
_entity.id
_entity.type
_entity.pdbx_description
1 polymer ?
#
loop_
_entity_poly.entity_id
_entity_poly.type
_entity_poly.pdbx_seq_one_letter_code
_entity_poly.pdbx_strand_id
1 'polypeptide(L)' 'MNNLNQAYSLSISYHQITVYTGSKTPPVIDWSDDDILQGFAIGDHGVSFEGVNNGKASVTVTLNSNMPPASAD' A
#
# COMPACT_ATOMS: atom_id res chain seq x y z
N MET A 1 3.47 -1.44 21.93
CA MET A 1 3.82 -0.27 21.09
C MET A 1 3.81 -0.75 19.65
N ASN A 2 3.19 -0.02 18.73
CA ASN A 2 3.24 -0.37 17.32
C ASN A 2 4.64 -0.06 16.81
N ASN A 3 5.32 -1.04 16.21
CA ASN A 3 6.66 -0.87 15.65
C ASN A 3 6.56 -0.09 14.33
N LEU A 4 6.42 1.23 14.45
CA LEU A 4 6.46 2.15 13.31
C LEU A 4 7.91 2.44 12.92
N ASN A 5 8.10 2.95 11.71
CA ASN A 5 9.39 3.37 11.15
C ASN A 5 10.42 2.24 10.94
N GLN A 6 9.99 0.98 11.02
CA GLN A 6 10.78 -0.18 10.62
C GLN A 6 10.43 -0.61 9.20
N ALA A 7 11.44 -1.04 8.45
CA ALA A 7 11.28 -1.69 7.15
C ALA A 7 10.82 -3.15 7.32
N TYR A 8 9.72 -3.50 6.65
CA TYR A 8 9.18 -4.86 6.58
C TYR A 8 9.32 -5.41 5.17
N SER A 9 9.84 -6.64 5.03
CA SER A 9 9.87 -7.30 3.73
C SER A 9 8.51 -7.91 3.41
N LEU A 10 7.96 -7.57 2.24
CA LEU A 10 6.70 -8.08 1.73
C LEU A 10 6.89 -8.60 0.30
N SER A 11 6.27 -9.73 -0.04
CA SER A 11 6.19 -10.20 -1.42
C SER A 11 4.93 -9.65 -2.08
N ILE A 12 5.10 -8.80 -3.08
CA ILE A 12 4.02 -8.24 -3.90
C ILE A 12 3.65 -9.23 -5.01
N SER A 13 2.35 -9.38 -5.22
CA SER A 13 1.75 -10.09 -6.36
C SER A 13 0.54 -9.30 -6.86
N TYR A 14 0.11 -9.55 -8.09
CA TYR A 14 -0.98 -8.81 -8.75
C TYR A 14 -0.75 -7.29 -8.83
N HIS A 15 0.51 -6.84 -8.81
CA HIS A 15 0.87 -5.42 -8.87
C HIS A 15 0.11 -4.55 -7.85
N GLN A 16 -0.14 -5.05 -6.64
CA GLN A 16 -0.82 -4.26 -5.61
C GLN A 16 -0.39 -4.56 -4.17
N ILE A 17 -0.51 -3.55 -3.31
CA ILE A 17 -0.48 -3.68 -1.85
C ILE A 17 -1.71 -3.00 -1.26
N THR A 18 -2.42 -3.68 -0.36
CA THR A 18 -3.62 -3.14 0.30
C THR A 18 -3.37 -2.83 1.78
N VAL A 19 -3.66 -1.59 2.19
CA VAL A 19 -3.74 -1.18 3.59
C VAL A 19 -5.21 -1.18 3.99
N TYR A 20 -5.59 -1.94 5.01
CA TYR A 20 -6.99 -2.10 5.43
C TYR A 20 -7.14 -2.27 6.93
N THR A 21 -8.37 -2.05 7.44
CA THR A 21 -8.70 -2.18 8.86
C THR A 21 -9.95 -3.03 9.08
N GLY A 22 -10.22 -3.42 10.34
CA GLY A 22 -11.53 -3.95 10.77
C GLY A 22 -11.80 -5.43 10.47
N SER A 23 -10.89 -6.16 9.82
CA SER A 23 -11.14 -7.53 9.36
C SER A 23 -9.84 -8.34 9.21
N LYS A 24 -9.92 -9.68 9.30
CA LYS A 24 -8.83 -10.58 8.89
C LYS A 24 -8.79 -10.83 7.38
N THR A 25 -9.91 -10.63 6.71
CA THR A 25 -10.06 -10.80 5.27
C THR A 25 -9.90 -9.44 4.61
N PRO A 26 -8.99 -9.28 3.63
CA PRO A 26 -8.88 -8.05 2.86
C PRO A 26 -10.21 -7.70 2.16
N PRO A 27 -10.57 -6.42 2.03
CA PRO A 27 -11.70 -6.01 1.22
C PRO A 27 -11.45 -6.34 -0.25
N VAL A 28 -12.52 -6.62 -0.99
CA VAL A 28 -12.46 -6.63 -2.46
C VAL A 28 -12.43 -5.17 -2.91
N ILE A 29 -11.44 -4.81 -3.70
CA ILE A 29 -11.29 -3.46 -4.27
C ILE A 29 -11.45 -3.60 -5.77
N ASP A 30 -12.46 -2.91 -6.30
CA ASP A 30 -12.71 -2.81 -7.73
C ASP A 30 -11.82 -1.70 -8.30
N TRP A 31 -11.04 -2.03 -9.32
CA TRP A 31 -10.11 -1.10 -9.96
C TRP A 31 -10.73 -0.59 -11.25
N SER A 32 -11.12 0.69 -11.27
CA SER A 32 -11.49 1.35 -12.51
C SER A 32 -10.25 1.75 -13.31
N ASP A 33 -10.44 2.09 -14.60
CA ASP A 33 -9.36 2.61 -15.43
C ASP A 33 -8.75 3.91 -14.85
N ASP A 34 -9.59 4.77 -14.25
CA ASP A 34 -9.14 6.00 -13.58
C ASP A 34 -8.31 5.70 -12.33
N ASP A 35 -8.66 4.64 -11.58
CA ASP A 35 -7.91 4.21 -10.39
C ASP A 35 -6.52 3.68 -10.75
N ILE A 36 -6.42 2.96 -11.86
CA ILE A 36 -5.13 2.49 -12.40
C ILE A 36 -4.29 3.70 -12.82
N LEU A 37 -4.87 4.69 -13.49
CA LEU A 37 -4.13 5.90 -13.92
C LEU A 37 -3.62 6.75 -12.75
N GLN A 38 -4.36 6.83 -11.64
CA GLN A 38 -3.90 7.55 -10.44
C GLN A 38 -2.96 6.71 -9.54
N GLY A 39 -2.85 5.40 -9.78
CA GLY A 39 -1.97 4.48 -9.06
C GLY A 39 -2.50 3.99 -7.70
N PHE A 40 -3.77 4.21 -7.38
CA PHE A 40 -4.41 3.65 -6.18
C PHE A 40 -5.94 3.56 -6.33
N ALA A 41 -6.56 2.65 -5.57
CA ALA A 41 -8.00 2.48 -5.49
C ALA A 41 -8.46 2.46 -4.03
N ILE A 42 -9.61 3.07 -3.73
CA ILE A 42 -10.21 3.13 -2.40
C ILE A 42 -11.43 2.22 -2.34
N GLY A 43 -11.48 1.32 -1.36
CA GLY A 43 -12.69 0.56 -0.98
C GLY A 43 -13.14 0.91 0.43
N ASP A 44 -14.26 0.31 0.88
CA ASP A 44 -14.94 0.66 2.14
C ASP A 44 -14.01 0.77 3.37
N HIS A 45 -13.06 -0.15 3.50
CA HIS A 45 -12.18 -0.27 4.67
C HIS A 45 -10.70 -0.38 4.32
N GLY A 46 -10.30 0.01 3.11
CA GLY A 46 -8.91 -0.06 2.70
C GLY A 46 -8.58 0.69 1.43
N VAL A 47 -7.28 0.86 1.21
CA VAL A 47 -6.69 1.48 0.03
C VAL A 47 -5.71 0.50 -0.57
N SER A 48 -5.85 0.22 -1.87
CA SER A 48 -4.86 -0.53 -2.64
C SER A 48 -3.99 0.42 -3.44
N PHE A 49 -2.68 0.26 -3.34
CA PHE A 49 -1.70 1.01 -4.12
C PHE A 49 -1.18 0.12 -5.24
N GLU A 50 -1.00 0.69 -6.43
CA GLU A 50 -0.37 0.00 -7.54
C GLU A 50 1.12 -0.25 -7.22
N GLY A 51 1.54 -1.48 -7.40
CA GLY A 51 2.92 -1.91 -7.27
C GLY A 51 3.60 -1.91 -8.63
N VAL A 52 4.71 -1.17 -8.77
CA VAL A 52 5.48 -1.09 -10.03
C VAL A 52 5.89 -2.47 -10.55
N ASN A 53 6.24 -3.40 -9.65
CA ASN A 53 6.64 -4.76 -10.00
C ASN A 53 6.13 -5.78 -8.98
N ASN A 54 5.88 -7.01 -9.43
CA ASN A 54 5.75 -8.17 -8.56
C ASN A 54 7.14 -8.58 -8.02
N GLY A 55 7.20 -9.04 -6.77
CA GLY A 55 8.45 -9.45 -6.14
C GLY A 55 8.61 -8.96 -4.71
N LYS A 56 9.83 -9.02 -4.17
CA LYS A 56 10.10 -8.56 -2.81
C LYS A 56 10.19 -7.04 -2.77
N ALA A 57 9.43 -6.43 -1.87
CA ALA A 57 9.46 -5.02 -1.56
C ALA A 57 9.74 -4.80 -0.07
N SER A 58 10.14 -3.57 0.26
CA SER A 58 10.30 -3.09 1.63
C SER A 58 9.21 -2.07 1.92
N VAL A 59 8.43 -2.29 2.97
CA VAL A 59 7.33 -1.41 3.40
C VAL A 59 7.70 -0.79 4.75
N THR A 60 7.62 0.53 4.84
CA THR A 60 7.84 1.27 6.09
C THR A 60 6.59 2.09 6.40
N VAL A 61 6.00 1.86 7.58
CA VAL A 61 4.83 2.61 8.05
C VAL A 61 5.30 3.71 8.99
N THR A 62 4.99 4.96 8.67
CA THR A 62 5.34 6.13 9.50
C THR A 62 4.08 6.87 9.92
N LEU A 63 4.14 7.59 11.05
CA LEU A 63 3.04 8.41 11.56
C LEU A 63 3.57 9.80 11.87
N ASN A 64 2.97 10.84 11.29
CA ASN A 64 3.36 12.24 11.47
C ASN A 64 4.87 12.47 11.24
N SER A 65 5.43 11.82 10.22
CA SER A 65 6.83 12.00 9.87
C SER A 65 7.05 13.40 9.29
N ASN A 66 8.03 14.12 9.82
CA ASN A 66 8.53 15.37 9.22
C ASN A 66 9.53 15.12 8.09
N MET A 67 9.73 13.85 7.73
CA MET A 67 10.64 13.45 6.67
C MET A 67 9.99 13.77 5.31
N PRO A 68 10.69 14.44 4.38
CA PRO A 68 10.17 14.67 3.04
C PRO A 68 9.77 13.33 2.39
N PRO A 69 8.72 13.29 1.55
CA PRO A 69 8.44 12.10 0.77
C PRO A 69 9.69 11.69 0.01
N ALA A 70 10.02 10.39 0.03
CA ALA A 70 11.12 9.87 -0.75
C ALA A 70 10.87 10.19 -2.23
N SER A 71 11.87 10.71 -2.94
CA SER A 71 11.77 10.87 -4.39
C SER A 71 11.49 9.51 -5.02
N ALA A 72 10.42 9.43 -5.80
CA ALA A 72 10.26 8.35 -6.76
C ALA A 72 11.27 8.62 -7.89
N ASP A 73 12.32 7.81 -7.98
CA ASP A 73 13.19 7.73 -9.15
C ASP A 73 12.44 7.12 -10.35
#